data_AF-A0A7V1DSM0-F1
#
_entry.id   AF-A0A7V1DSM0-F1
#
_cell.length_a   1.000
_cell.length_b   1.000
_cell.length_c   1.000
_cell.angle_alpha   90.00
_cell.angle_beta   90.00
_cell.angle_gamma   90.00
#
_symmetry.space_group_name_H-M   'P 1'
#
loop_
_entity.id
_entity.type
_entity.pdbx_description
1 polymer ?
#
loop_
_entity_poly.entity_id
_entity_poly.type
_entity_poly.pdbx_seq_one_letter_code
_entity_poly.pdbx_strand_id
1 'polypeptide(L)'
;MRPSATPIFARRGSRPVPSTTCTSSMIRSSIASLLKRLDSPSMTKKRTFVNARPVRLLFPWSLATFTTLHLVSGAAALGEVPHWSRLLAPLTTARENGTAELLATASWLEAELQQAGWEVATQWYQAYPYEQRALGLLLLLGGSVYAVCMWTRRFGTATCLALLLPLLVVLQMELRVPLTWFLAFRQPNVAARLPNPEAKELLLFSAHFDTKTDLLDHVARAPILAFAAPAVVIMAAIAAGSFVAHQAGNLSPGRATLARIAGWMGVLYGAALAAVFTGGALRAQRSPGALDDGAACAVLVRLAHELAAAAPRAVEVQLVFFSGEELAVQGATAFLRAWDPPPGRTLRLVNLDPIGASADLQVLGSERAFLRGYAPSTEVVGLLDRAHRKLRGSSLPVAEVVGLTDAWTWLRHGYRAATLLSAVPPFVIPRGLHSVEDNSNRVDLPSLDFALQLLRTVVAIADDEAGGAAARGAETSARRDPSSLKEARVWIAGA
;
A
#
# COMPACT_ATOMS: atom_id res chain seq x y z
N MET A 1 45.55 -14.31 -56.78
CA MET A 1 45.57 -15.04 -55.50
C MET A 1 44.55 -16.18 -55.60
N ARG A 2 44.98 -17.37 -55.21
CA ARG A 2 44.50 -18.72 -55.59
C ARG A 2 43.34 -19.21 -54.67
N PRO A 3 42.64 -20.34 -54.95
CA PRO A 3 41.22 -20.29 -55.33
C PRO A 3 40.27 -21.28 -54.60
N SER A 4 39.01 -21.28 -55.05
CA SER A 4 38.06 -22.41 -55.21
C SER A 4 37.42 -23.11 -53.99
N ALA A 5 36.07 -23.21 -54.02
CA ALA A 5 35.28 -24.45 -54.24
C ALA A 5 33.99 -24.55 -53.38
N THR A 6 32.86 -24.81 -54.06
CA THR A 6 31.61 -25.47 -53.59
C THR A 6 31.89 -26.90 -53.07
N PRO A 7 31.01 -27.70 -52.37
CA PRO A 7 29.53 -27.80 -52.51
C PRO A 7 28.66 -28.25 -51.27
N ILE A 8 27.33 -28.24 -51.47
CA ILE A 8 26.26 -29.20 -51.06
C ILE A 8 26.53 -30.24 -49.94
N PHE A 9 25.65 -30.33 -48.92
CA PHE A 9 24.98 -31.60 -48.50
C PHE A 9 23.80 -31.39 -47.53
N ALA A 10 22.74 -32.17 -47.77
CA ALA A 10 21.52 -32.28 -46.97
C ALA A 10 21.67 -33.22 -45.77
N ARG A 11 20.88 -33.00 -44.71
CA ARG A 11 20.25 -34.08 -43.92
C ARG A 11 19.14 -33.54 -43.02
N ARG A 12 17.89 -33.84 -43.40
CA ARG A 12 16.72 -33.81 -42.51
C ARG A 12 16.81 -35.00 -41.56
N GLY A 13 16.83 -34.72 -40.26
CA GLY A 13 16.66 -35.70 -39.19
C GLY A 13 15.32 -35.49 -38.49
N SER A 14 14.43 -36.45 -38.68
CA SER A 14 13.12 -36.61 -38.05
C SER A 14 13.20 -36.92 -36.55
N ARG A 15 12.31 -36.34 -35.72
CA ARG A 15 11.75 -36.91 -34.46
C ARG A 15 10.76 -35.92 -33.79
N PRO A 16 9.85 -36.35 -32.89
CA PRO A 16 8.47 -36.67 -33.25
C PRO A 16 7.42 -35.80 -32.53
N VAL A 17 6.21 -35.85 -33.10
CA VAL A 17 4.95 -35.34 -32.51
C VAL A 17 4.50 -36.27 -31.38
N PRO A 18 4.10 -35.76 -30.20
CA PRO A 18 3.27 -36.51 -29.27
C PRO A 18 1.79 -36.25 -29.57
N SER A 19 1.10 -37.36 -29.77
CA SER A 19 -0.31 -37.55 -30.02
C SER A 19 -1.22 -37.12 -28.87
N THR A 20 -2.30 -36.45 -29.24
CA THR A 20 -3.58 -36.39 -28.51
C THR A 20 -4.24 -37.76 -28.46
N THR A 21 -4.59 -38.26 -27.28
CA THR A 21 -5.91 -38.83 -26.89
C THR A 21 -5.82 -39.62 -25.58
N CYS A 22 -6.54 -39.19 -24.53
CA CYS A 22 -7.33 -40.04 -23.61
C CYS A 22 -8.12 -39.12 -22.65
N THR A 23 -9.34 -38.70 -23.01
CA THR A 23 -10.62 -39.19 -22.46
C THR A 23 -10.69 -39.39 -20.94
N SER A 24 -11.40 -38.45 -20.30
CA SER A 24 -12.61 -38.68 -19.52
C SER A 24 -12.58 -39.82 -18.49
N SER A 25 -12.16 -39.51 -17.26
CA SER A 25 -12.50 -40.29 -16.05
C SER A 25 -11.93 -39.62 -14.78
N MET A 26 -12.47 -38.46 -14.35
CA MET A 26 -12.30 -38.00 -12.96
C MET A 26 -13.22 -36.81 -12.57
N ILE A 27 -14.46 -36.80 -13.06
CA ILE A 27 -15.48 -35.83 -12.61
C ILE A 27 -16.79 -36.60 -12.36
N ARG A 28 -16.81 -37.50 -11.37
CA ARG A 28 -18.03 -38.17 -10.87
C ARG A 28 -17.98 -38.57 -9.39
N SER A 29 -17.27 -37.84 -8.53
CA SER A 29 -17.10 -38.27 -7.11
C SER A 29 -17.28 -37.20 -6.02
N SER A 30 -17.85 -36.01 -6.29
CA SER A 30 -18.02 -34.99 -5.23
C SER A 30 -19.35 -34.24 -5.20
N ILE A 31 -20.42 -34.78 -5.80
CA ILE A 31 -21.77 -34.18 -5.79
C ILE A 31 -22.78 -35.00 -4.96
N ALA A 32 -22.36 -36.11 -4.33
CA ALA A 32 -23.27 -37.01 -3.61
C ALA A 32 -23.31 -36.84 -2.08
N SER A 33 -22.54 -35.93 -1.47
CA SER A 33 -22.49 -35.79 0.00
C SER A 33 -23.19 -34.55 0.57
N LEU A 34 -23.84 -33.72 -0.26
CA LEU A 34 -24.41 -32.44 0.18
C LEU A 34 -25.95 -32.37 0.23
N LEU A 35 -26.65 -33.50 0.10
CA LEU A 35 -28.12 -33.56 0.08
C LEU A 35 -28.73 -34.59 1.04
N LYS A 36 -28.26 -34.62 2.29
CA LYS A 36 -29.01 -35.25 3.40
C LYS A 36 -28.76 -34.50 4.71
N ARG A 37 -29.63 -33.54 5.01
CA ARG A 37 -30.09 -33.18 6.38
C ARG A 37 -31.03 -31.97 6.32
N LEU A 38 -32.30 -32.24 6.07
CA LEU A 38 -33.42 -31.42 6.56
C LEU A 38 -34.52 -32.39 6.98
N ASP A 39 -34.87 -32.36 8.27
CA ASP A 39 -36.23 -32.58 8.78
C ASP A 39 -36.30 -32.21 10.28
N SER A 40 -36.78 -30.96 10.53
CA SER A 40 -37.88 -30.51 11.43
C SER A 40 -38.02 -30.98 12.90
N PRO A 41 -38.88 -30.35 13.78
CA PRO A 41 -39.47 -28.98 13.81
C PRO A 41 -39.66 -28.34 15.24
N SER A 42 -40.11 -27.05 15.24
CA SER A 42 -40.92 -26.33 16.27
C SER A 42 -40.21 -25.84 17.56
N MET A 43 -40.53 -24.72 18.25
CA MET A 43 -41.74 -23.91 18.41
C MET A 43 -41.44 -22.41 18.71
N THR A 44 -42.42 -21.59 18.35
CA THR A 44 -42.80 -20.21 18.75
C THR A 44 -42.38 -19.65 20.13
N LYS A 45 -42.07 -18.34 20.20
CA LYS A 45 -42.92 -17.29 20.83
C LYS A 45 -42.37 -15.85 20.71
N LYS A 46 -43.35 -14.93 20.66
CA LYS A 46 -43.32 -13.45 20.54
C LYS A 46 -42.56 -12.71 21.65
N ARG A 47 -42.05 -11.50 21.35
CA ARG A 47 -42.13 -10.25 22.17
C ARG A 47 -41.52 -9.06 21.38
N THR A 48 -42.36 -8.17 20.84
CA THR A 48 -42.74 -6.81 21.33
C THR A 48 -41.68 -5.71 21.17
N PHE A 49 -42.07 -4.76 20.33
CA PHE A 49 -41.60 -3.38 20.13
C PHE A 49 -41.21 -2.64 21.41
N VAL A 50 -40.10 -1.89 21.37
CA VAL A 50 -39.85 -0.72 22.22
C VAL A 50 -39.17 0.39 21.41
N ASN A 51 -39.91 1.49 21.25
CA ASN A 51 -39.55 2.91 21.17
C ASN A 51 -38.21 3.34 20.54
N ALA A 52 -38.33 3.90 19.33
CA ALA A 52 -37.39 4.87 18.78
C ALA A 52 -37.49 6.21 19.55
N ARG A 53 -36.35 6.75 19.98
CA ARG A 53 -36.20 8.16 20.38
C ARG A 53 -35.51 8.93 19.25
N PRO A 54 -35.90 10.18 18.97
CA PRO A 54 -35.25 10.98 17.94
C PRO A 54 -33.89 11.47 18.44
N VAL A 55 -32.82 11.13 17.72
CA VAL A 55 -31.50 11.73 17.91
C VAL A 55 -31.52 13.10 17.24
N ARG A 56 -31.47 14.16 18.05
CA ARG A 56 -31.27 15.54 17.59
C ARG A 56 -29.83 15.67 17.06
N LEU A 57 -29.72 15.85 15.75
CA LEU A 57 -28.49 16.32 15.09
C LEU A 57 -28.28 17.79 15.45
N LEU A 58 -27.34 18.06 16.35
CA LEU A 58 -26.78 19.40 16.54
C LEU A 58 -25.37 19.39 15.95
N PHE A 59 -25.26 19.92 14.75
CA PHE A 59 -23.99 20.30 14.14
C PHE A 59 -23.52 21.63 14.75
N PRO A 60 -22.26 21.74 15.17
CA PRO A 60 -21.54 22.99 15.07
C PRO A 60 -20.37 22.81 14.11
N TRP A 61 -20.40 23.58 13.02
CA TRP A 61 -19.26 23.83 12.18
C TRP A 61 -18.28 24.72 12.95
N SER A 62 -17.05 24.27 13.15
CA SER A 62 -15.92 25.17 13.38
C SER A 62 -14.81 24.83 12.38
N LEU A 63 -14.62 25.75 11.43
CA LEU A 63 -13.40 25.82 10.63
C LEU A 63 -12.29 26.31 11.56
N ALA A 64 -11.57 25.37 12.17
CA ALA A 64 -10.34 25.65 12.89
C ALA A 64 -9.17 25.17 12.04
N THR A 65 -8.62 26.07 11.22
CA THR A 65 -7.26 25.95 10.68
C THR A 65 -6.28 26.19 11.82
N PHE A 66 -5.88 25.13 12.51
CA PHE A 66 -4.73 25.13 13.41
C PHE A 66 -3.97 23.82 13.23
N THR A 67 -2.91 23.85 12.42
CA THR A 67 -1.82 22.88 12.46
C THR A 67 -0.89 23.29 13.59
N THR A 68 -1.12 22.76 14.79
CA THR A 68 -0.21 22.93 15.92
C THR A 68 0.60 21.64 16.06
N LEU A 69 1.88 21.68 15.69
CA LEU A 69 2.85 20.70 16.13
C LEU A 69 3.11 20.97 17.62
N HIS A 70 2.66 20.08 18.49
CA HIS A 70 3.05 20.11 19.90
C HIS A 70 4.33 19.28 20.05
N LEU A 71 5.47 19.97 20.23
CA LEU A 71 6.70 19.33 20.70
C LEU A 71 6.66 19.25 22.22
N VAL A 72 6.77 18.04 22.76
CA VAL A 72 7.03 17.79 24.18
C VAL A 72 8.44 17.20 24.27
N SER A 73 9.41 17.96 24.78
CA SER A 73 10.74 17.43 25.08
C SER A 73 10.76 16.95 26.53
N GLY A 74 10.79 15.63 26.74
CA GLY A 74 11.03 15.03 28.04
C GLY A 74 12.21 14.08 27.93
N ALA A 75 13.27 14.31 28.72
CA ALA A 75 14.35 13.34 28.88
C ALA A 75 13.82 12.16 29.71
N ALA A 76 13.27 11.15 29.04
CA ALA A 76 12.88 9.89 29.66
C ALA A 76 14.13 9.04 29.96
N ALA A 77 14.17 8.41 31.13
CA ALA A 77 15.17 7.40 31.42
C ALA A 77 15.03 6.23 30.42
N LEU A 78 16.14 5.81 29.80
CA LEU A 78 16.16 4.71 28.84
C LEU A 78 15.57 3.44 29.49
N GLY A 79 14.38 3.04 29.05
CA GLY A 79 13.73 1.80 29.50
C GLY A 79 14.41 0.55 28.95
N GLU A 80 14.18 -0.60 29.59
CA GLU A 80 14.60 -1.91 29.06
C GLU A 80 14.06 -2.14 27.65
N VAL A 81 14.86 -2.75 26.78
CA VAL A 81 14.46 -2.97 25.38
C VAL A 81 13.29 -3.98 25.33
N PRO A 82 12.10 -3.59 24.82
CA PRO A 82 10.86 -4.35 25.01
C PRO A 82 10.77 -5.63 24.16
N HIS A 83 10.46 -6.77 24.77
CA HIS A 83 10.29 -8.06 24.08
C HIS A 83 9.19 -8.02 23.01
N TRP A 84 9.32 -8.81 21.94
CA TRP A 84 8.38 -8.81 20.80
C TRP A 84 6.92 -8.99 21.20
N SER A 85 6.63 -9.86 22.17
CA SER A 85 5.27 -10.07 22.65
C SER A 85 4.61 -8.81 23.24
N ARG A 86 5.38 -7.94 23.91
CA ARG A 86 4.90 -6.65 24.42
C ARG A 86 4.60 -5.70 23.26
N LEU A 87 5.49 -5.60 22.29
CA LEU A 87 5.34 -4.70 21.14
C LEU A 87 4.20 -5.11 20.22
N LEU A 88 4.05 -6.41 19.97
CA LEU A 88 3.03 -6.94 19.07
C LEU A 88 1.63 -6.88 19.68
N ALA A 89 1.47 -7.00 21.01
CA ALA A 89 0.15 -7.06 21.64
C ALA A 89 -0.84 -5.96 21.21
N PRO A 90 -0.49 -4.65 21.23
CA PRO A 90 -1.38 -3.61 20.70
C PRO A 90 -1.44 -3.59 19.16
N LEU A 91 -0.36 -4.00 18.49
CA LEU A 91 -0.18 -4.00 17.03
C LEU A 91 -0.74 -5.25 16.33
N THR A 92 -1.40 -6.15 17.04
CA THR A 92 -2.09 -7.32 16.47
C THR A 92 -3.57 -7.34 16.89
N THR A 93 -4.18 -6.16 16.95
CA THR A 93 -5.63 -5.95 17.15
C THR A 93 -6.23 -5.19 15.98
N ALA A 94 -7.54 -5.21 15.76
CA ALA A 94 -8.10 -4.43 14.65
C ALA A 94 -8.00 -2.92 14.94
N ARG A 95 -7.44 -2.16 14.00
CA ARG A 95 -7.16 -0.71 14.11
C ARG A 95 -7.64 0.01 12.85
N GLU A 96 -8.90 -0.21 12.49
CA GLU A 96 -9.41 0.34 11.23
C GLU A 96 -9.46 1.86 11.23
N ASN A 97 -9.30 2.43 10.05
CA ASN A 97 -9.43 3.87 9.87
C ASN A 97 -10.76 4.42 10.41
N GLY A 98 -10.70 5.56 11.10
CA GLY A 98 -11.88 6.18 11.71
C GLY A 98 -12.39 5.53 13.01
N THR A 99 -11.58 4.71 13.68
CA THR A 99 -11.97 4.02 14.93
C THR A 99 -11.21 4.54 16.15
N ALA A 100 -11.72 4.23 17.35
CA ALA A 100 -11.05 4.59 18.60
C ALA A 100 -9.78 3.75 18.83
N GLU A 101 -9.77 2.51 18.34
CA GLU A 101 -8.65 1.58 18.43
C GLU A 101 -7.43 2.07 17.65
N LEU A 102 -7.65 2.68 16.48
CA LEU A 102 -6.59 3.38 15.74
C LEU A 102 -6.00 4.53 16.55
N LEU A 103 -6.86 5.38 17.14
CA LEU A 103 -6.39 6.51 17.96
C LEU A 103 -5.64 6.04 19.21
N ALA A 104 -6.10 4.98 19.86
CA ALA A 104 -5.42 4.37 21.00
C ALA A 104 -4.05 3.81 20.61
N THR A 105 -3.93 3.20 19.42
CA THR A 105 -2.64 2.72 18.90
C THR A 105 -1.68 3.88 18.64
N ALA A 106 -2.16 4.98 18.06
CA ALA A 106 -1.35 6.17 17.84
C ALA A 106 -0.81 6.75 19.17
N SER A 107 -1.66 6.84 20.19
CA SER A 107 -1.23 7.28 21.53
C SER A 107 -0.24 6.32 22.17
N TRP A 108 -0.40 5.01 21.96
CA TRP A 108 0.57 4.01 22.43
C TRP A 108 1.92 4.16 21.72
N LEU A 109 1.94 4.29 20.39
CA LEU A 109 3.16 4.54 19.62
C LEU A 109 3.89 5.80 20.10
N GLU A 110 3.14 6.89 20.32
CA GLU A 110 3.68 8.13 20.85
C GLU A 110 4.37 7.92 22.21
N ALA A 111 3.69 7.24 23.13
CA ALA A 111 4.20 6.97 24.47
C ALA A 111 5.46 6.07 24.45
N GLU A 112 5.47 5.01 23.63
CA GLU A 112 6.63 4.10 23.54
C GLU A 112 7.85 4.81 22.91
N LEU A 113 7.64 5.63 21.87
CA LEU A 113 8.74 6.38 21.23
C LEU A 113 9.28 7.47 22.16
N GLN A 114 8.42 8.15 22.93
CA GLN A 114 8.85 9.08 23.98
C GLN A 114 9.62 8.36 25.09
N GLN A 115 9.16 7.17 25.51
CA GLN A 115 9.87 6.34 26.48
C GLN A 115 11.24 5.88 25.96
N ALA A 116 11.37 5.65 24.65
CA ALA A 116 12.65 5.38 24.00
C ALA A 116 13.57 6.62 23.92
N GLY A 117 13.10 7.82 24.30
CA GLY A 117 13.90 9.04 24.31
C GLY A 117 13.92 9.81 22.98
N TRP A 118 12.95 9.58 22.09
CA TRP A 118 12.85 10.26 20.80
C TRP A 118 12.02 11.54 20.89
N GLU A 119 12.29 12.51 20.00
CA GLU A 119 11.40 13.65 19.79
C GLU A 119 10.19 13.22 18.98
N VAL A 120 9.02 13.13 19.61
CA VAL A 120 7.79 12.67 18.96
C VAL A 120 6.89 13.83 18.59
N ALA A 121 6.30 13.74 17.39
CA ALA A 121 5.33 14.67 16.86
C ALA A 121 4.17 13.91 16.21
N THR A 122 2.96 14.34 16.53
CA THR A 122 1.73 13.78 15.96
C THR A 122 1.16 14.73 14.91
N GLN A 123 1.03 14.26 13.66
CA GLN A 123 0.51 15.05 12.55
C GLN A 123 -0.94 14.64 12.24
N TRP A 124 -1.88 15.49 12.62
CA TRP A 124 -3.30 15.26 12.41
C TRP A 124 -3.74 15.67 10.99
N TYR A 125 -4.56 14.83 10.36
CA TYR A 125 -5.15 15.12 9.05
C TYR A 125 -6.61 14.63 8.97
N GLN A 126 -7.31 15.03 7.89
CA GLN A 126 -8.65 14.54 7.58
C GLN A 126 -8.54 13.30 6.67
N ALA A 127 -8.93 12.15 7.21
CA ALA A 127 -9.09 10.92 6.44
C ALA A 127 -10.54 10.72 6.01
N TYR A 128 -10.72 9.85 5.02
CA TYR A 128 -12.04 9.47 4.49
C TYR A 128 -12.22 7.94 4.58
N PRO A 129 -12.62 7.40 5.76
CA PRO A 129 -12.64 5.95 6.01
C PRO A 129 -13.62 5.15 5.15
N TYR A 130 -14.60 5.81 4.55
CA TYR A 130 -15.70 5.17 3.83
C TYR A 130 -15.53 5.20 2.31
N GLU A 131 -14.42 5.73 1.78
CA GLU A 131 -14.18 5.93 0.34
C GLU A 131 -14.37 4.67 -0.49
N GLN A 132 -13.66 3.59 -0.16
CA GLN A 132 -13.73 2.34 -0.90
C GLN A 132 -15.12 1.70 -0.76
N ARG A 133 -15.73 1.78 0.42
CA ARG A 133 -17.08 1.27 0.66
C ARG A 133 -18.12 2.00 -0.21
N ALA A 134 -18.02 3.33 -0.29
CA ALA A 134 -18.88 4.14 -1.14
C ALA A 134 -18.65 3.84 -2.62
N LEU A 135 -17.38 3.69 -3.05
CA LEU A 135 -17.04 3.32 -4.42
C LEU A 135 -17.68 1.98 -4.82
N GLY A 136 -17.55 0.94 -4.00
CA GLY A 136 -18.17 -0.36 -4.26
C GLY A 136 -19.69 -0.29 -4.42
N LEU A 137 -20.37 0.44 -3.53
CA LEU A 137 -21.83 0.63 -3.60
C LEU A 137 -22.26 1.42 -4.84
N LEU A 138 -21.52 2.46 -5.21
CA LEU A 138 -21.78 3.25 -6.42
C LEU A 138 -21.58 2.42 -7.70
N LEU A 139 -20.58 1.53 -7.72
CA LEU A 139 -20.34 0.62 -8.85
C LEU A 139 -21.47 -0.42 -8.99
N LEU A 140 -21.98 -0.97 -7.89
CA LEU A 140 -23.15 -1.86 -7.90
C LEU A 140 -24.42 -1.13 -8.37
N LEU A 141 -24.68 0.06 -7.83
CA LEU A 141 -25.82 0.87 -8.24
C LEU A 141 -25.72 1.24 -9.72
N GLY A 142 -24.55 1.69 -10.17
CA GLY A 142 -24.27 2.03 -11.55
C GLY A 142 -24.45 0.86 -12.51
N GLY A 143 -23.92 -0.32 -12.16
CA GLY A 143 -24.12 -1.56 -12.91
C GLY A 143 -25.60 -1.98 -13.00
N SER A 144 -26.36 -1.75 -11.93
CA SER A 144 -27.80 -2.01 -11.89
C SER A 144 -28.59 -1.05 -12.78
N VAL A 145 -28.29 0.25 -12.72
CA VAL A 145 -28.91 1.26 -13.60
C VAL A 145 -28.54 0.98 -15.06
N TYR A 146 -27.28 0.63 -15.34
CA TYR A 146 -26.85 0.21 -16.68
C TYR A 146 -27.70 -0.96 -17.20
N ALA A 147 -27.93 -1.99 -16.38
CA ALA A 147 -28.75 -3.13 -16.77
C ALA A 147 -30.21 -2.74 -17.08
N VAL A 148 -30.81 -1.92 -16.23
CA VAL A 148 -32.17 -1.38 -16.47
C VAL A 148 -32.21 -0.59 -17.78
N CYS A 149 -31.20 0.25 -18.07
CA CYS A 149 -31.10 0.96 -19.35
C CYS A 149 -31.00 0.00 -20.54
N MET A 150 -30.20 -1.07 -20.44
CA MET A 150 -30.10 -2.08 -21.52
C MET A 150 -31.42 -2.82 -21.73
N TRP A 151 -32.15 -3.19 -20.67
CA TRP A 151 -33.43 -3.89 -20.76
C TRP A 151 -34.58 -3.02 -21.26
N THR A 152 -34.56 -1.73 -20.91
CA THR A 152 -35.53 -0.72 -21.36
C THR A 152 -35.14 -0.05 -22.68
N ARG A 153 -34.10 -0.56 -23.36
CA ARG A 153 -33.59 -0.07 -24.66
C ARG A 153 -33.10 1.38 -24.65
N ARG A 154 -32.76 1.93 -23.47
CA ARG A 154 -32.10 3.23 -23.30
C ARG A 154 -30.59 3.13 -23.52
N PHE A 155 -30.19 2.65 -24.70
CA PHE A 155 -28.81 2.28 -25.00
C PHE A 155 -27.83 3.46 -24.99
N GLY A 156 -28.28 4.68 -25.32
CA GLY A 156 -27.47 5.88 -25.22
C GLY A 156 -27.04 6.16 -23.77
N THR A 157 -27.99 6.15 -22.83
CA THR A 157 -27.70 6.29 -21.40
C THR A 157 -26.81 5.16 -20.88
N ALA A 158 -27.05 3.92 -21.31
CA ALA A 158 -26.19 2.79 -20.94
C ALA A 158 -24.75 2.98 -21.43
N THR A 159 -24.56 3.53 -22.63
CA THR A 159 -23.22 3.86 -23.16
C THR A 159 -22.53 4.90 -22.30
N CYS A 160 -23.23 5.98 -21.93
CA CYS A 160 -22.68 6.99 -21.02
C CYS A 160 -22.28 6.38 -19.67
N LEU A 161 -23.12 5.52 -19.08
CA LEU A 161 -22.82 4.86 -17.80
C LEU A 161 -21.60 3.95 -17.90
N ALA A 162 -21.47 3.16 -18.98
CA ALA A 162 -20.32 2.28 -19.20
C ALA A 162 -18.99 3.05 -19.27
N LEU A 163 -19.01 4.32 -19.69
CA LEU A 163 -17.84 5.20 -19.74
C LEU A 163 -17.63 6.00 -18.45
N LEU A 164 -18.70 6.39 -17.76
CA LEU A 164 -18.62 7.19 -16.53
C LEU A 164 -18.18 6.37 -15.30
N LEU A 165 -18.59 5.11 -15.21
CA LEU A 165 -18.19 4.24 -14.09
C LEU A 165 -16.67 4.02 -13.97
N PRO A 166 -15.92 3.69 -15.04
CA PRO A 166 -14.47 3.63 -14.94
C PRO A 166 -13.83 5.00 -14.67
N LEU A 167 -14.43 6.11 -15.15
CA LEU A 167 -13.97 7.45 -14.80
C LEU A 167 -14.09 7.72 -13.29
N LEU A 168 -15.18 7.28 -12.65
CA LEU A 168 -15.34 7.37 -11.20
C LEU A 168 -14.21 6.63 -10.45
N VAL A 169 -13.84 5.43 -10.92
CA VAL A 169 -12.72 4.66 -10.35
C VAL A 169 -11.41 5.42 -10.53
N VAL A 170 -11.15 6.02 -11.70
CA VAL A 170 -9.95 6.83 -11.95
C VAL A 170 -9.92 8.07 -11.04
N LEU A 171 -11.03 8.80 -10.93
CA LEU A 171 -11.14 9.98 -10.07
C LEU A 171 -10.78 9.64 -8.62
N GLN A 172 -11.24 8.49 -8.12
CA GLN A 172 -11.00 8.07 -6.73
C GLN A 172 -9.62 7.43 -6.54
N MET A 173 -9.23 6.46 -7.38
CA MET A 173 -8.01 5.66 -7.22
C MET A 173 -6.74 6.34 -7.75
N GLU A 174 -6.85 7.23 -8.74
CA GLU A 174 -5.70 7.92 -9.32
C GLU A 174 -5.64 9.38 -8.88
N LEU A 175 -6.77 10.10 -8.98
CA LEU A 175 -6.81 11.53 -8.67
C LEU A 175 -7.17 11.84 -7.21
N ARG A 176 -7.51 10.81 -6.42
CA ARG A 176 -7.79 10.92 -4.98
C ARG A 176 -8.91 11.91 -4.65
N VAL A 177 -9.92 11.99 -5.51
CA VAL A 177 -11.12 12.81 -5.26
C VAL A 177 -11.98 12.11 -4.20
N PRO A 178 -12.25 12.74 -3.04
CA PRO A 178 -13.01 12.12 -1.96
C PRO A 178 -14.50 12.03 -2.32
N LEU A 179 -15.04 10.81 -2.39
CA LEU A 179 -16.46 10.51 -2.57
C LEU A 179 -17.27 10.77 -1.29
N THR A 180 -16.60 10.69 -0.13
CA THR A 180 -17.18 10.74 1.21
C THR A 180 -16.68 11.96 1.99
N TRP A 181 -16.43 13.08 1.31
CA TRP A 181 -15.91 14.31 1.90
C TRP A 181 -16.70 14.83 3.11
N PHE A 182 -18.01 14.53 3.15
CA PHE A 182 -18.93 14.88 4.23
C PHE A 182 -18.91 13.92 5.44
N LEU A 183 -18.14 12.83 5.35
CA LEU A 183 -17.90 11.84 6.42
C LEU A 183 -16.42 11.76 6.77
N ALA A 184 -15.72 12.91 6.71
CA ALA A 184 -14.33 13.01 7.09
C ALA A 184 -14.14 12.62 8.57
N PHE A 185 -13.02 11.97 8.88
CA PHE A 185 -12.60 11.63 10.23
C PHE A 185 -11.20 12.16 10.47
N ARG A 186 -10.97 12.77 11.63
CA ARG A 186 -9.65 13.32 11.97
C ARG A 186 -8.80 12.23 12.62
N GLN A 187 -7.67 11.88 12.01
CA GLN A 187 -6.76 10.86 12.53
C GLN A 187 -5.29 11.29 12.41
N PRO A 188 -4.38 10.71 13.22
CA PRO A 188 -2.98 11.10 13.26
C PRO A 188 -2.07 10.20 12.40
N ASN A 189 -0.98 10.77 11.90
CA ASN A 189 0.28 10.07 11.71
C ASN A 189 1.17 10.32 12.93
N VAL A 190 2.04 9.38 13.27
CA VAL A 190 3.01 9.53 14.38
C VAL A 190 4.41 9.57 13.79
N ALA A 191 5.18 10.61 14.07
CA ALA A 191 6.55 10.75 13.63
C ALA A 191 7.48 10.92 14.82
N ALA A 192 8.62 10.25 14.83
CA ALA A 192 9.64 10.37 15.85
C ALA A 192 10.99 10.67 15.21
N ARG A 193 11.75 11.58 15.80
CA ARG A 193 13.10 11.96 15.35
C ARG A 193 14.12 11.71 16.46
N LEU A 194 15.28 11.20 16.05
CA LEU A 194 16.48 11.20 16.88
C LEU A 194 17.34 12.35 16.36
N PRO A 195 17.30 13.54 17.00
CA PRO A 195 17.80 14.78 16.41
C PRO A 195 19.31 14.73 16.21
N ASN A 196 19.76 15.13 15.02
CA ASN A 196 21.17 15.37 14.74
C ASN A 196 21.30 16.64 13.88
N PRO A 197 21.41 17.84 14.51
CA PRO A 197 21.44 19.12 13.81
C PRO A 197 22.53 19.22 12.72
N GLU A 198 23.69 18.61 12.97
CA GLU A 198 24.85 18.63 12.08
C GLU A 198 24.76 17.62 10.92
N ALA A 199 23.78 16.72 10.95
CA ALA A 199 23.58 15.73 9.90
C ALA A 199 23.20 16.38 8.57
N LYS A 200 23.88 15.97 7.50
CA LYS A 200 23.57 16.33 6.12
C LYS A 200 22.66 15.32 5.43
N GLU A 201 22.37 14.23 6.11
CA GLU A 201 21.54 13.14 5.62
C GLU A 201 20.45 12.80 6.62
N LEU A 202 19.26 12.57 6.09
CA LEU A 202 18.09 12.13 6.83
C LEU A 202 17.70 10.75 6.30
N LEU A 203 17.74 9.76 7.19
CA LEU A 203 17.27 8.41 6.91
C LEU A 203 15.89 8.22 7.56
N LEU A 204 14.86 8.09 6.73
CA LEU A 204 13.49 7.93 7.16
C LEU A 204 13.05 6.48 7.02
N PHE A 205 12.61 5.86 8.11
CA PHE A 205 11.94 4.57 8.08
C PHE A 205 10.44 4.74 8.29
N SER A 206 9.62 4.06 7.50
CA SER A 206 8.18 4.10 7.65
C SER A 206 7.52 2.74 7.66
N ALA A 207 6.36 2.69 8.31
CA ALA A 207 5.42 1.58 8.37
C ALA A 207 4.01 2.18 8.55
N HIS A 208 2.97 1.39 8.32
CA HIS A 208 1.60 1.82 8.60
C HIS A 208 1.00 1.06 9.79
N PHE A 209 0.15 1.73 10.57
CA PHE A 209 -0.43 1.14 11.78
C PHE A 209 -1.95 0.97 11.70
N ASP A 210 -2.60 1.43 10.64
CA ASP A 210 -3.98 1.10 10.39
C ASP A 210 -4.15 -0.36 9.91
N THR A 211 -5.39 -0.83 9.87
CA THR A 211 -5.69 -2.18 9.39
C THR A 211 -6.87 -2.15 8.44
N LYS A 212 -6.93 -3.14 7.55
CA LYS A 212 -8.10 -3.37 6.70
C LYS A 212 -8.69 -4.75 6.88
N THR A 213 -10.02 -4.79 6.76
CA THR A 213 -10.74 -6.05 6.59
C THR A 213 -11.45 -6.05 5.27
N ASP A 214 -11.17 -7.06 4.43
CA ASP A 214 -11.85 -7.30 3.16
C ASP A 214 -12.66 -8.61 3.19
N LEU A 215 -13.58 -8.74 2.24
CA LEU A 215 -14.28 -10.02 2.04
C LEU A 215 -13.40 -11.03 1.31
N LEU A 216 -12.57 -10.55 0.39
CA LEU A 216 -11.70 -11.31 -0.51
C LEU A 216 -10.26 -10.83 -0.30
N ASP A 217 -9.34 -11.76 -0.06
CA ASP A 217 -7.91 -11.43 -0.02
C ASP A 217 -7.41 -10.92 -1.40
N HIS A 218 -6.20 -10.38 -1.44
CA HIS A 218 -5.56 -9.89 -2.66
C HIS A 218 -5.52 -10.92 -3.79
N VAL A 219 -5.34 -12.21 -3.46
CA VAL A 219 -5.34 -13.30 -4.45
C VAL A 219 -6.74 -13.53 -5.03
N ALA A 220 -7.76 -13.59 -4.18
CA ALA A 220 -9.15 -13.84 -4.59
C ALA A 220 -9.76 -12.67 -5.37
N ARG A 221 -9.38 -11.42 -5.05
CA ARG A 221 -9.87 -10.24 -5.78
C ARG A 221 -9.11 -9.95 -7.08
N ALA A 222 -7.86 -10.41 -7.23
CA ALA A 222 -7.05 -10.16 -8.42
C ALA A 222 -7.75 -10.48 -9.76
N PRO A 223 -8.40 -11.65 -9.96
CA PRO A 223 -9.10 -11.93 -11.22
C PRO A 223 -10.30 -11.00 -11.47
N ILE A 224 -10.99 -10.56 -10.42
CA ILE A 224 -12.11 -9.60 -10.54
C ILE A 224 -11.56 -8.28 -11.07
N LEU A 225 -10.49 -7.76 -10.45
CA LEU A 225 -9.86 -6.49 -10.85
C LEU A 225 -9.24 -6.58 -12.25
N ALA A 226 -8.60 -7.70 -12.60
CA ALA A 226 -8.03 -7.92 -13.93
C ALA A 226 -9.10 -7.91 -15.05
N PHE A 227 -10.33 -8.31 -14.72
CA PHE A 227 -11.44 -8.31 -15.67
C PHE A 227 -12.08 -6.94 -15.88
N ALA A 228 -11.68 -5.90 -15.12
CA ALA A 228 -12.28 -4.56 -15.20
C ALA A 228 -12.23 -3.93 -16.59
N ALA A 229 -11.05 -3.87 -17.19
CA ALA A 229 -10.89 -3.24 -18.50
C ALA A 229 -11.64 -4.00 -19.62
N PRO A 230 -11.52 -5.35 -19.74
CA PRO A 230 -12.34 -6.11 -20.68
C PRO A 230 -13.85 -5.91 -20.47
N ALA A 231 -14.33 -5.96 -19.22
CA ALA A 231 -15.75 -5.77 -18.91
C ALA A 231 -16.25 -4.41 -19.40
N VAL A 232 -15.52 -3.33 -19.09
CA VAL A 232 -15.86 -1.96 -19.51
C VAL A 232 -15.94 -1.85 -21.03
N VAL A 233 -14.93 -2.39 -21.76
CA VAL A 233 -14.89 -2.32 -23.23
C VAL A 233 -16.07 -3.08 -23.84
N ILE A 234 -16.37 -4.29 -23.35
CA ILE A 234 -17.49 -5.10 -23.85
C ILE A 234 -18.83 -4.40 -23.56
N MET A 235 -19.02 -3.89 -22.33
CA MET A 235 -20.23 -3.16 -21.94
C MET A 235 -20.46 -1.92 -22.81
N ALA A 236 -19.41 -1.12 -23.03
CA ALA A 236 -19.49 0.08 -23.84
C ALA A 236 -19.75 -0.23 -25.32
N ALA A 237 -19.04 -1.21 -25.89
CA ALA A 237 -19.19 -1.60 -27.30
C ALA A 237 -20.59 -2.15 -27.58
N ILE A 238 -21.13 -3.02 -26.71
CA ILE A 238 -22.48 -3.58 -26.88
C ILE A 238 -23.54 -2.48 -26.71
N ALA A 239 -23.40 -1.60 -25.71
CA ALA A 239 -24.34 -0.49 -25.51
C ALA A 239 -24.33 0.47 -26.71
N ALA A 240 -23.15 0.92 -27.15
CA ALA A 240 -23.01 1.84 -28.29
C ALA A 240 -23.51 1.22 -29.60
N GLY A 241 -23.12 -0.04 -29.87
CA GLY A 241 -23.59 -0.77 -31.05
C GLY A 241 -25.11 -0.98 -31.06
N SER A 242 -25.71 -1.23 -29.89
CA SER A 242 -27.16 -1.34 -29.74
C SER A 242 -27.87 0.00 -29.90
N PHE A 243 -27.26 1.10 -29.42
CA PHE A 243 -27.74 2.46 -29.62
C PHE A 243 -27.80 2.81 -31.11
N VAL A 244 -26.71 2.61 -31.86
CA VAL A 244 -26.67 2.87 -33.30
C VAL A 244 -27.70 2.01 -34.04
N ALA A 245 -27.81 0.72 -33.71
CA ALA A 245 -28.79 -0.17 -34.32
C ALA A 245 -30.23 0.29 -34.06
N HIS A 246 -30.51 0.73 -32.84
CA HIS A 246 -31.84 1.19 -32.43
C HIS A 246 -32.23 2.48 -33.14
N GLN A 247 -31.32 3.45 -33.23
CA GLN A 247 -31.53 4.69 -33.97
C GLN A 247 -31.73 4.46 -35.47
N ALA A 248 -31.06 3.45 -36.04
CA ALA A 248 -31.20 3.07 -37.44
C ALA A 248 -32.44 2.18 -37.71
N GLY A 249 -33.26 1.86 -36.72
CA GLY A 249 -34.42 0.95 -36.89
C GLY A 249 -34.05 -0.53 -37.11
N ASN A 250 -32.77 -0.90 -36.95
CA ASN A 250 -32.21 -2.20 -37.31
C ASN A 250 -31.85 -3.07 -36.08
N LEU A 251 -32.60 -2.93 -34.98
CA LEU A 251 -32.37 -3.70 -33.76
C LEU A 251 -32.90 -5.13 -33.90
N SER A 252 -32.02 -6.06 -34.26
CA SER A 252 -32.37 -7.48 -34.36
C SER A 252 -32.65 -8.12 -32.99
N PRO A 253 -33.45 -9.21 -32.92
CA PRO A 253 -33.66 -9.98 -31.69
C PRO A 253 -32.34 -10.45 -31.05
N GLY A 254 -31.36 -10.86 -31.86
CA GLY A 254 -30.03 -11.26 -31.39
C GLY A 254 -29.28 -10.13 -30.68
N ARG A 255 -29.32 -8.90 -31.25
CA ARG A 255 -28.72 -7.72 -30.60
C ARG A 255 -29.45 -7.35 -29.30
N ALA A 256 -30.78 -7.46 -29.27
CA ALA A 256 -31.56 -7.27 -28.05
C ALA A 256 -31.20 -8.29 -26.96
N THR A 257 -30.96 -9.56 -27.31
CA THR A 257 -30.49 -10.58 -26.38
C THR A 257 -29.08 -10.27 -25.88
N LEU A 258 -28.16 -9.89 -26.77
CA LEU A 258 -26.80 -9.50 -26.39
C LEU A 258 -26.79 -8.30 -25.44
N ALA A 259 -27.66 -7.30 -25.68
CA ALA A 259 -27.85 -6.18 -24.78
C ALA A 259 -28.31 -6.61 -23.38
N ARG A 260 -29.22 -7.57 -23.28
CA ARG A 260 -29.67 -8.11 -21.98
C ARG A 260 -28.55 -8.85 -21.25
N ILE A 261 -27.74 -9.63 -21.97
CA ILE A 261 -26.56 -10.32 -21.41
C ILE A 261 -25.56 -9.29 -20.87
N ALA A 262 -25.26 -8.25 -21.64
CA ALA A 262 -24.42 -7.15 -21.18
C ALA A 262 -25.00 -6.45 -19.94
N GLY A 263 -26.33 -6.27 -19.88
CA GLY A 263 -27.00 -5.78 -18.68
C GLY A 263 -26.74 -6.65 -17.45
N TRP A 264 -26.91 -7.97 -17.57
CA TRP A 264 -26.56 -8.91 -16.49
C TRP A 264 -25.09 -8.85 -16.10
N MET A 265 -24.19 -8.76 -17.08
CA MET A 265 -22.76 -8.56 -16.82
C MET A 265 -22.51 -7.30 -15.99
N GLY A 266 -23.21 -6.19 -16.26
CA GLY A 266 -23.12 -4.97 -15.46
C GLY A 266 -23.52 -5.16 -14.00
N VAL A 267 -24.63 -5.85 -13.72
CA VAL A 267 -25.06 -6.16 -12.35
C VAL A 267 -24.08 -7.11 -11.65
N LEU A 268 -23.74 -8.22 -12.29
CA LEU A 268 -22.87 -9.24 -11.70
C LEU A 268 -21.47 -8.69 -11.42
N TYR A 269 -20.92 -7.92 -12.36
CA TYR A 269 -19.61 -7.32 -12.19
C TYR A 269 -19.63 -6.17 -11.17
N GLY A 270 -20.68 -5.35 -11.16
CA GLY A 270 -20.89 -4.35 -10.10
C GLY A 270 -21.00 -4.99 -8.72
N ALA A 271 -21.69 -6.13 -8.59
CA ALA A 271 -21.78 -6.89 -7.35
C ALA A 271 -20.43 -7.48 -6.93
N ALA A 272 -19.64 -8.00 -7.88
CA ALA A 272 -18.28 -8.48 -7.61
C ALA A 272 -17.37 -7.36 -7.12
N LEU A 273 -17.41 -6.17 -7.73
CA LEU A 273 -16.63 -5.01 -7.28
C LEU A 273 -17.10 -4.49 -5.92
N ALA A 274 -18.42 -4.50 -5.64
CA ALA A 274 -18.94 -4.18 -4.32
C ALA A 274 -18.48 -5.20 -3.26
N ALA A 275 -18.41 -6.49 -3.60
CA ALA A 275 -17.85 -7.51 -2.73
C ALA A 275 -16.37 -7.23 -2.41
N VAL A 276 -15.59 -6.78 -3.40
CA VAL A 276 -14.18 -6.39 -3.22
C VAL A 276 -14.02 -5.17 -2.33
N PHE A 277 -14.73 -4.06 -2.59
CA PHE A 277 -14.47 -2.78 -1.91
C PHE A 277 -15.33 -2.51 -0.67
N THR A 278 -16.50 -3.15 -0.56
CA THR A 278 -17.46 -2.93 0.52
C THR A 278 -17.67 -4.18 1.37
N GLY A 279 -17.44 -5.37 0.81
CA GLY A 279 -17.76 -6.65 1.44
C GLY A 279 -17.07 -6.86 2.80
N GLY A 280 -15.90 -6.25 3.00
CA GLY A 280 -15.22 -6.22 4.29
C GLY A 280 -16.12 -5.77 5.45
N ALA A 281 -17.00 -4.78 5.24
CA ALA A 281 -17.93 -4.28 6.26
C ALA A 281 -18.96 -5.32 6.75
N LEU A 282 -19.13 -6.42 6.02
CA LEU A 282 -20.04 -7.51 6.39
C LEU A 282 -19.36 -8.57 7.27
N ARG A 283 -18.05 -8.48 7.49
CA ARG A 283 -17.28 -9.40 8.34
C ARG A 283 -17.46 -9.04 9.81
N ALA A 284 -17.98 -9.97 10.59
CA ALA A 284 -18.14 -9.84 12.04
C ALA A 284 -16.79 -9.77 12.77
N GLN A 285 -15.83 -10.58 12.34
CA GLN A 285 -14.46 -10.54 12.84
C GLN A 285 -13.62 -9.66 11.90
N ARG A 286 -12.85 -8.74 12.48
CA ARG A 286 -11.98 -7.82 11.75
C ARG A 286 -10.57 -8.38 11.62
N SER A 287 -9.84 -7.96 10.59
CA SER A 287 -8.41 -8.26 10.46
C SER A 287 -7.62 -7.60 11.58
N PRO A 288 -6.76 -8.34 12.30
CA PRO A 288 -5.84 -7.76 13.27
C PRO A 288 -4.63 -7.04 12.67
N GLY A 289 -4.34 -7.22 11.37
CA GLY A 289 -3.25 -6.55 10.68
C GLY A 289 -1.88 -6.85 11.30
N ALA A 290 -1.59 -8.13 11.56
CA ALA A 290 -0.37 -8.52 12.26
C ALA A 290 0.86 -8.46 11.34
N LEU A 291 0.74 -8.98 10.12
CA LEU A 291 1.75 -8.83 9.08
C LEU A 291 1.58 -7.52 8.29
N ASP A 292 0.36 -6.98 8.26
CA ASP A 292 -0.03 -5.79 7.49
C ASP A 292 -0.72 -4.75 8.41
N ASP A 293 0.03 -3.92 9.14
CA ASP A 293 1.50 -3.86 9.15
C ASP A 293 2.08 -3.72 10.58
N GLY A 294 1.42 -4.41 11.53
CA GLY A 294 1.78 -4.40 12.94
C GLY A 294 3.20 -4.88 13.24
N ALA A 295 3.69 -5.88 12.50
CA ALA A 295 5.04 -6.41 12.63
C ALA A 295 6.13 -5.40 12.23
N ALA A 296 5.95 -4.66 11.14
CA ALA A 296 6.89 -3.58 10.78
C ALA A 296 6.87 -2.47 11.82
N CYS A 297 5.69 -2.08 12.30
CA CYS A 297 5.56 -1.11 13.38
C CYS A 297 6.35 -1.56 14.62
N ALA A 298 6.24 -2.82 15.02
CA ALA A 298 7.00 -3.37 16.15
C ALA A 298 8.52 -3.32 15.91
N VAL A 299 8.98 -3.65 14.69
CA VAL A 299 10.40 -3.55 14.31
C VAL A 299 10.91 -2.12 14.43
N LEU A 300 10.15 -1.11 13.97
CA LEU A 300 10.55 0.29 14.07
C LEU A 300 10.57 0.79 15.52
N VAL A 301 9.61 0.41 16.36
CA VAL A 301 9.64 0.74 17.79
C VAL A 301 10.87 0.12 18.47
N ARG A 302 11.19 -1.14 18.17
CA ARG A 302 12.38 -1.80 18.70
C ARG A 302 13.67 -1.12 18.22
N LEU A 303 13.73 -0.71 16.94
CA LEU A 303 14.84 0.06 16.39
C LEU A 303 15.03 1.39 17.13
N ALA A 304 13.93 2.07 17.50
CA ALA A 304 13.96 3.31 18.25
C ALA A 304 14.72 3.16 19.58
N HIS A 305 14.41 2.12 20.36
CA HIS A 305 15.11 1.83 21.61
C HIS A 305 16.60 1.54 21.42
N GLU A 306 16.96 0.78 20.37
CA GLU A 306 18.36 0.41 20.13
C GLU A 306 19.20 1.61 19.64
N LEU A 307 18.63 2.47 18.80
CA LEU A 307 19.32 3.68 18.33
C LEU A 307 19.40 4.76 19.41
N ALA A 308 18.46 4.84 20.35
CA ALA A 308 18.57 5.75 21.48
C ALA A 308 19.74 5.39 22.40
N ALA A 309 20.03 4.09 22.56
CA ALA A 309 21.18 3.61 23.32
C ALA A 309 22.52 3.79 22.57
N ALA A 310 22.49 3.84 21.24
CA ALA A 310 23.67 3.97 20.39
C ALA A 310 23.36 4.84 19.16
N ALA A 311 23.26 6.15 19.38
CA ALA A 311 22.87 7.10 18.35
C ALA A 311 23.91 7.18 17.20
N PRO A 312 23.47 7.26 15.94
CA PRO A 312 24.37 7.52 14.81
C PRO A 312 24.99 8.91 14.92
N ARG A 313 26.20 9.08 14.37
CA ARG A 313 27.01 10.29 14.54
C ARG A 313 26.81 11.33 13.44
N ALA A 314 26.61 10.88 12.21
CA ALA A 314 26.64 11.68 10.99
C ALA A 314 25.30 11.71 10.24
N VAL A 315 24.37 10.81 10.56
CA VAL A 315 22.99 10.82 10.02
C VAL A 315 21.96 11.20 11.06
N GLU A 316 20.88 11.83 10.62
CA GLU A 316 19.65 11.95 11.40
C GLU A 316 18.71 10.80 11.02
N VAL A 317 18.05 10.20 12.01
CA VAL A 317 17.08 9.12 11.78
C VAL A 317 15.69 9.61 12.17
N GLN A 318 14.72 9.36 11.30
CA GLN A 318 13.31 9.61 11.54
C GLN A 318 12.50 8.33 11.33
N LEU A 319 11.58 8.07 12.24
CA LEU A 319 10.59 7.00 12.13
C LEU A 319 9.22 7.66 11.87
N VAL A 320 8.46 7.14 10.91
CA VAL A 320 7.10 7.63 10.64
C VAL A 320 6.13 6.46 10.53
N PHE A 321 5.12 6.49 11.38
CA PHE A 321 4.02 5.54 11.43
C PHE A 321 2.80 6.21 10.80
N PHE A 322 2.46 5.79 9.59
CA PHE A 322 1.32 6.34 8.87
C PHE A 322 0.03 5.66 9.31
N SER A 323 -1.05 6.43 9.37
CA SER A 323 -2.40 5.87 9.31
C SER A 323 -3.00 6.14 7.94
N GLY A 324 -3.95 5.34 7.50
CA GLY A 324 -4.64 5.52 6.24
C GLY A 324 -3.82 5.10 5.03
N GLU A 325 -2.84 4.21 5.19
CA GLU A 325 -2.27 3.46 4.06
C GLU A 325 -3.41 2.74 3.32
N GLU A 326 -4.27 2.06 4.08
CA GLU A 326 -5.34 1.22 3.55
C GLU A 326 -6.48 2.01 2.89
N LEU A 327 -6.46 3.33 3.12
CA LEU A 327 -7.28 4.34 2.45
C LEU A 327 -6.58 4.92 1.22
N ALA A 328 -5.66 4.15 0.65
CA ALA A 328 -4.83 4.50 -0.48
C ALA A 328 -3.87 5.66 -0.17
N VAL A 329 -3.04 5.43 0.85
CA VAL A 329 -1.90 6.24 1.28
C VAL A 329 -2.26 7.68 1.66
N GLN A 330 -3.44 7.86 2.28
CA GLN A 330 -3.92 9.18 2.72
C GLN A 330 -3.00 9.77 3.79
N GLY A 331 -2.48 8.95 4.70
CA GLY A 331 -1.52 9.34 5.74
C GLY A 331 -0.25 9.92 5.14
N ALA A 332 0.49 9.13 4.37
CA ALA A 332 1.71 9.60 3.72
C ALA A 332 1.47 10.82 2.82
N THR A 333 0.34 10.85 2.10
CA THR A 333 -0.04 12.02 1.29
C THR A 333 -0.23 13.28 2.13
N ALA A 334 -0.96 13.19 3.24
CA ALA A 334 -1.18 14.32 4.12
C ALA A 334 0.11 14.74 4.83
N PHE A 335 0.92 13.78 5.26
CA PHE A 335 2.22 14.03 5.88
C PHE A 335 3.14 14.78 4.94
N LEU A 336 3.35 14.27 3.71
CA LEU A 336 4.26 14.90 2.75
C LEU A 336 3.82 16.31 2.36
N ARG A 337 2.51 16.58 2.28
CA ARG A 337 1.99 17.94 2.02
C ARG A 337 2.30 18.94 3.13
N ALA A 338 2.37 18.48 4.37
CA ALA A 338 2.69 19.28 5.54
C ALA A 338 4.18 19.23 5.92
N TRP A 339 4.97 18.38 5.24
CA TRP A 339 6.36 18.16 5.54
C TRP A 339 7.22 19.29 4.99
N ASP A 340 8.00 19.92 5.87
CA ASP A 340 9.00 20.90 5.50
C ASP A 340 10.37 20.18 5.42
N PRO A 341 10.90 19.95 4.21
CA PRO A 341 12.17 19.24 4.06
C PRO A 341 13.29 20.07 4.69
N PRO A 342 14.13 19.48 5.55
CA PRO A 342 15.25 20.20 6.12
C PRO A 342 16.19 20.70 5.00
N PRO A 343 16.47 22.01 4.92
CA PRO A 343 17.24 22.57 3.81
C PRO A 343 18.64 21.96 3.76
N GLY A 344 19.07 21.58 2.56
CA GLY A 344 20.41 21.02 2.34
C GLY A 344 20.62 19.59 2.83
N ARG A 345 19.57 18.90 3.30
CA ARG A 345 19.65 17.48 3.67
C ARG A 345 19.26 16.55 2.54
N THR A 346 20.01 15.46 2.39
CA THR A 346 19.64 14.36 1.51
C THR A 346 18.72 13.40 2.24
N LEU A 347 17.49 13.21 1.73
CA LEU A 347 16.53 12.24 2.26
C LEU A 347 16.67 10.89 1.55
N ARG A 348 16.72 9.81 2.33
CA ARG A 348 16.51 8.42 1.88
C ARG A 348 15.40 7.79 2.70
N LEU A 349 14.36 7.27 2.06
CA LEU A 349 13.21 6.63 2.70
C LEU A 349 13.22 5.11 2.48
N VAL A 350 13.03 4.35 3.55
CA VAL A 350 12.79 2.91 3.53
C VAL A 350 11.43 2.65 4.16
N ASN A 351 10.44 2.28 3.35
CA ASN A 351 9.14 1.82 3.82
C ASN A 351 9.20 0.31 4.11
N LEU A 352 8.54 -0.16 5.15
CA LEU A 352 8.39 -1.57 5.49
C LEU A 352 6.93 -1.95 5.27
N ASP A 353 6.62 -2.91 4.40
CA ASP A 353 5.25 -3.39 4.15
C ASP A 353 5.21 -4.58 3.15
N PRO A 354 4.72 -5.79 3.52
CA PRO A 354 4.53 -6.30 4.88
C PRO A 354 5.81 -6.97 5.41
N ILE A 355 6.09 -6.84 6.71
CA ILE A 355 7.22 -7.47 7.40
C ILE A 355 6.74 -8.56 8.38
N GLY A 356 7.61 -9.52 8.69
CA GLY A 356 7.35 -10.50 9.76
C GLY A 356 6.85 -11.87 9.29
N ALA A 357 6.69 -12.08 7.97
CA ALA A 357 6.24 -13.37 7.45
C ALA A 357 7.41 -14.32 7.14
N SER A 358 8.61 -13.79 6.92
CA SER A 358 9.82 -14.53 6.58
C SER A 358 11.05 -13.65 6.76
N ALA A 359 12.19 -14.27 7.11
CA ALA A 359 13.49 -13.61 7.17
C ALA A 359 14.13 -13.41 5.79
N ASP A 360 13.55 -14.00 4.74
CA ASP A 360 13.91 -13.68 3.35
C ASP A 360 13.19 -12.38 2.98
N LEU A 361 13.96 -11.33 2.69
CA LEU A 361 13.45 -10.00 2.37
C LEU A 361 13.68 -9.68 0.90
N GLN A 362 12.87 -8.78 0.35
CA GLN A 362 12.98 -8.28 -1.01
C GLN A 362 12.51 -6.83 -1.08
N VAL A 363 12.86 -6.13 -2.17
CA VAL A 363 12.36 -4.78 -2.46
C VAL A 363 11.21 -4.86 -3.46
N LEU A 364 10.15 -4.08 -3.24
CA LEU A 364 9.05 -3.96 -4.20
C LEU A 364 9.54 -3.34 -5.53
N GLY A 365 9.34 -4.03 -6.65
CA GLY A 365 9.85 -3.58 -7.95
C GLY A 365 9.12 -2.38 -8.56
N SER A 366 7.87 -2.12 -8.16
CA SER A 366 7.14 -0.93 -8.56
C SER A 366 6.05 -0.55 -7.57
N GLU A 367 5.99 0.73 -7.24
CA GLU A 367 4.88 1.37 -6.53
C GLU A 367 3.86 1.88 -7.55
N ARG A 368 2.61 1.44 -7.55
CA ARG A 368 1.57 1.86 -8.50
C ARG A 368 0.22 2.00 -7.82
N ALA A 369 -0.45 3.11 -8.10
CA ALA A 369 -1.87 3.27 -7.82
C ALA A 369 -2.71 2.53 -8.88
N PHE A 370 -3.40 3.25 -9.77
CA PHE A 370 -4.20 2.63 -10.83
C PHE A 370 -3.46 2.67 -12.17
N LEU A 371 -3.10 3.86 -12.65
CA LEU A 371 -2.50 4.07 -13.96
C LEU A 371 -0.98 4.21 -13.90
N ARG A 372 -0.45 4.99 -12.95
CA ARG A 372 0.96 5.36 -12.88
C ARG A 372 1.74 4.54 -11.86
N GLY A 373 2.87 4.00 -12.31
CA GLY A 373 3.84 3.27 -11.49
C GLY A 373 5.18 4.00 -11.40
N TYR A 374 5.89 3.79 -10.30
CA TYR A 374 7.20 4.34 -10.01
C TYR A 374 8.13 3.23 -9.54
N ALA A 375 9.31 3.15 -10.15
CA ALA A 375 10.36 2.22 -9.71
C ALA A 375 10.99 2.71 -8.39
N PRO A 376 11.46 1.78 -7.53
CA PRO A 376 12.21 2.16 -6.33
C PRO A 376 13.50 2.90 -6.68
N SER A 377 13.94 3.77 -5.79
CA SER A 377 15.21 4.50 -5.95
C SER A 377 16.39 3.54 -5.95
N THR A 378 17.21 3.59 -7.01
CA THR A 378 18.44 2.79 -7.12
C THR A 378 19.42 3.04 -5.97
N GLU A 379 19.42 4.26 -5.41
CA GLU A 379 20.27 4.60 -4.27
C GLU A 379 19.81 3.91 -2.97
N VAL A 380 18.50 3.89 -2.73
CA VAL A 380 17.93 3.22 -1.54
C VAL A 380 18.04 1.71 -1.69
N VAL A 381 17.73 1.18 -2.88
CA VAL A 381 17.93 -0.25 -3.20
C VAL A 381 19.39 -0.64 -2.99
N GLY A 382 20.34 0.17 -3.46
CA GLY A 382 21.77 -0.08 -3.27
C GLY A 382 22.18 -0.08 -1.80
N LEU A 383 21.62 0.82 -0.98
CA LEU A 383 21.86 0.85 0.47
C LEU A 383 21.34 -0.43 1.16
N LEU A 384 20.10 -0.83 0.83
CA LEU A 384 19.50 -2.06 1.34
C LEU A 384 20.27 -3.32 0.90
N ASP A 385 20.70 -3.38 -0.36
CA ASP A 385 21.51 -4.49 -0.90
C ASP A 385 22.86 -4.60 -0.19
N ARG A 386 23.56 -3.49 0.07
CA ARG A 386 24.81 -3.50 0.85
C ARG A 386 24.60 -4.04 2.26
N ALA A 387 23.55 -3.60 2.94
CA ALA A 387 23.20 -4.09 4.27
C ALA A 387 22.87 -5.60 4.24
N HIS A 388 22.07 -6.03 3.27
CA HIS A 388 21.70 -7.43 3.11
C HIS A 388 22.91 -8.32 2.81
N ARG A 389 23.79 -7.93 1.89
CA ARG A 389 25.04 -8.64 1.59
C ARG A 389 25.94 -8.77 2.82
N LYS A 390 26.03 -7.73 3.64
CA LYS A 390 26.82 -7.78 4.88
C LYS A 390 26.30 -8.83 5.86
N LEU A 391 24.99 -9.08 5.88
CA LEU A 391 24.36 -10.04 6.79
C LEU A 391 24.22 -11.46 6.20
N ARG A 392 23.94 -11.58 4.89
CA ARG A 392 23.60 -12.85 4.22
C ARG A 392 24.62 -13.32 3.19
N GLY A 393 25.56 -12.47 2.79
CA GLY A 393 26.51 -12.75 1.71
C GLY A 393 25.90 -12.76 0.30
N SER A 394 24.59 -12.52 0.17
CA SER A 394 23.85 -12.53 -1.10
C SER A 394 23.17 -11.18 -1.38
N SER A 395 22.84 -10.93 -2.65
CA SER A 395 22.12 -9.73 -3.06
C SER A 395 20.68 -9.72 -2.56
N LEU A 396 20.16 -8.54 -2.25
CA LEU A 396 18.75 -8.34 -1.95
C LEU A 396 17.93 -8.39 -3.25
N PRO A 397 16.97 -9.32 -3.40
CA PRO A 397 16.14 -9.41 -4.59
C PRO A 397 15.21 -8.20 -4.74
N VAL A 398 14.85 -7.90 -5.98
CA VAL A 398 13.75 -6.98 -6.33
C VAL A 398 12.60 -7.82 -6.87
N ALA A 399 11.43 -7.70 -6.25
CA ALA A 399 10.23 -8.45 -6.62
C ALA A 399 9.64 -7.94 -7.94
N GLU A 400 9.24 -8.84 -8.84
CA GLU A 400 8.51 -8.51 -10.07
C GLU A 400 7.01 -8.23 -9.80
N VAL A 401 6.72 -7.47 -8.75
CA VAL A 401 5.36 -7.17 -8.34
C VAL A 401 5.15 -5.67 -8.18
N VAL A 402 3.89 -5.32 -8.36
CA VAL A 402 3.37 -3.98 -8.26
C VAL A 402 2.47 -3.91 -7.03
N GLY A 403 2.76 -2.97 -6.14
CA GLY A 403 1.94 -2.67 -4.96
C GLY A 403 1.69 -1.17 -4.84
N LEU A 404 0.75 -0.77 -3.99
CA LEU A 404 0.61 0.61 -3.55
C LEU A 404 0.94 0.60 -2.07
N THR A 405 2.02 1.27 -1.67
CA THR A 405 2.38 1.49 -0.27
C THR A 405 2.70 2.96 -0.05
N ASP A 406 2.96 3.35 1.20
CA ASP A 406 3.26 4.75 1.54
C ASP A 406 4.45 5.34 0.76
N ALA A 407 5.41 4.53 0.31
CA ALA A 407 6.53 4.97 -0.53
C ALA A 407 6.10 5.56 -1.88
N TRP A 408 4.94 5.17 -2.40
CA TRP A 408 4.39 5.69 -3.67
C TRP A 408 4.29 7.21 -3.67
N THR A 409 3.83 7.79 -2.55
CA THR A 409 3.66 9.25 -2.40
C THR A 409 5.00 9.98 -2.56
N TRP A 410 6.06 9.42 -1.99
CA TRP A 410 7.40 9.99 -2.02
C TRP A 410 8.04 9.89 -3.40
N LEU A 411 7.97 8.70 -4.02
CA LEU A 411 8.47 8.48 -5.38
C LEU A 411 7.78 9.39 -6.40
N ARG A 412 6.47 9.58 -6.27
CA ARG A 412 5.70 10.48 -7.14
C ARG A 412 6.20 11.94 -7.09
N HIS A 413 6.76 12.37 -5.96
CA HIS A 413 7.31 13.72 -5.78
C HIS A 413 8.84 13.78 -6.00
N GLY A 414 9.44 12.71 -6.52
CA GLY A 414 10.87 12.66 -6.86
C GLY A 414 11.79 12.37 -5.68
N TYR A 415 11.26 11.97 -4.52
CA TYR A 415 12.09 11.57 -3.38
C TYR A 415 12.65 10.17 -3.56
N ARG A 416 13.79 9.92 -2.90
CA ARG A 416 14.48 8.63 -2.92
C ARG A 416 13.82 7.70 -1.92
N ALA A 417 13.00 6.77 -2.42
CA ALA A 417 12.27 5.82 -1.59
C ALA A 417 12.34 4.39 -2.15
N ALA A 418 12.17 3.40 -1.27
CA ALA A 418 11.93 2.01 -1.64
C ALA A 418 11.13 1.30 -0.52
N THR A 419 10.40 0.26 -0.89
CA THR A 419 9.62 -0.57 0.05
C THR A 419 10.26 -1.93 0.21
N LEU A 420 10.56 -2.29 1.45
CA LEU A 420 11.09 -3.57 1.89
C LEU A 420 9.94 -4.46 2.38
N LEU A 421 9.90 -5.71 1.93
CA LEU A 421 8.86 -6.67 2.30
C LEU A 421 9.40 -8.07 2.50
N SER A 422 8.63 -8.90 3.21
CA SER A 422 8.90 -10.33 3.37
C SER A 422 8.63 -11.08 2.06
N ALA A 423 9.56 -11.93 1.65
CA ALA A 423 9.37 -12.89 0.56
C ALA A 423 8.73 -14.17 1.08
N VAL A 424 7.68 -14.65 0.40
CA VAL A 424 6.88 -15.82 0.84
C VAL A 424 6.53 -16.78 -0.31
N PRO A 425 7.52 -17.44 -0.94
CA PRO A 425 7.29 -18.32 -2.08
C PRO A 425 6.23 -19.41 -1.81
N PRO A 426 5.40 -19.76 -2.81
CA PRO A 426 5.40 -19.28 -4.19
C PRO A 426 4.69 -17.92 -4.37
N PHE A 427 4.21 -17.30 -3.30
CA PHE A 427 3.54 -16.01 -3.34
C PHE A 427 4.54 -14.88 -3.15
N VAL A 428 4.20 -13.70 -3.66
CA VAL A 428 5.03 -12.50 -3.43
C VAL A 428 4.59 -11.77 -2.17
N ILE A 429 3.29 -11.83 -1.86
CA ILE A 429 2.66 -11.26 -0.66
C ILE A 429 1.92 -12.40 0.09
N PRO A 430 2.00 -12.46 1.44
CA PRO A 430 1.39 -13.55 2.22
C PRO A 430 -0.10 -13.70 1.93
N ARG A 431 -0.63 -14.92 1.79
CA ARG A 431 -2.09 -15.13 1.67
C ARG A 431 -2.85 -14.70 2.92
N GLY A 432 -4.14 -14.40 2.81
CA GLY A 432 -4.98 -14.11 3.99
C GLY A 432 -4.73 -12.74 4.65
N LEU A 433 -3.92 -11.85 4.05
CA LEU A 433 -3.92 -10.44 4.41
C LEU A 433 -5.33 -9.85 4.28
N HIS A 434 -5.59 -8.79 5.05
CA HIS A 434 -6.88 -8.13 5.19
C HIS A 434 -8.01 -9.05 5.71
N SER A 435 -7.66 -10.13 6.41
CA SER A 435 -8.62 -11.09 6.95
C SER A 435 -8.26 -11.47 8.39
N VAL A 436 -9.15 -12.19 9.06
CA VAL A 436 -8.91 -12.72 10.42
C VAL A 436 -7.68 -13.64 10.50
N GLU A 437 -7.25 -14.18 9.36
CA GLU A 437 -6.04 -14.98 9.28
C GLU A 437 -4.80 -14.13 9.50
N ASP A 438 -4.82 -12.82 9.25
CA ASP A 438 -3.70 -11.90 9.51
C ASP A 438 -3.56 -11.54 10.99
N ASN A 439 -3.27 -12.56 11.80
CA ASN A 439 -3.15 -12.49 13.25
C ASN A 439 -1.73 -12.81 13.73
N SER A 440 -1.48 -12.58 15.02
CA SER A 440 -0.17 -12.70 15.66
C SER A 440 0.51 -14.07 15.49
N ASN A 441 -0.24 -15.16 15.31
CA ASN A 441 0.34 -16.50 15.13
C ASN A 441 1.09 -16.66 13.81
N ARG A 442 0.94 -15.71 12.89
CA ARG A 442 1.63 -15.71 11.59
C ARG A 442 2.93 -14.93 11.57
N VAL A 443 3.22 -14.23 12.65
CA VAL A 443 4.45 -13.45 12.78
C VAL A 443 5.58 -14.40 13.16
N ASP A 444 6.57 -14.53 12.27
CA ASP A 444 7.82 -15.25 12.52
C ASP A 444 8.78 -14.36 13.30
N LEU A 445 8.90 -14.57 14.61
CA LEU A 445 9.74 -13.72 15.47
C LEU A 445 11.22 -13.65 15.01
N PRO A 446 11.88 -14.76 14.58
CA PRO A 446 13.21 -14.69 13.99
C PRO A 446 13.31 -13.75 12.78
N SER A 447 12.26 -13.64 11.95
CA SER A 447 12.24 -12.67 10.86
C SER A 447 12.22 -11.22 11.34
N LEU A 448 11.58 -10.92 12.47
CA LEU A 448 11.62 -9.58 13.08
C LEU A 448 13.03 -9.24 13.56
N ASP A 449 13.71 -10.21 14.19
CA ASP A 449 15.11 -10.05 14.60
C ASP A 449 16.01 -9.76 13.40
N PHE A 450 15.80 -10.48 12.28
CA PHE A 450 16.56 -10.26 11.06
C PHE A 450 16.25 -8.88 10.43
N ALA A 451 14.97 -8.49 10.33
CA ALA A 451 14.58 -7.18 9.82
C ALA A 451 15.21 -6.05 10.65
N LEU A 452 15.16 -6.16 11.99
CA LEU A 452 15.81 -5.21 12.90
C LEU A 452 17.33 -5.13 12.66
N GLN A 453 18.02 -6.26 12.54
CA GLN A 453 19.46 -6.30 12.25
C GLN A 453 19.78 -5.66 10.90
N LEU A 454 18.94 -5.87 9.88
CA LEU A 454 19.08 -5.24 8.58
C LEU A 454 18.96 -3.71 8.71
N LEU A 455 17.92 -3.19 9.36
CA LEU A 455 17.74 -1.74 9.51
C LEU A 455 18.88 -1.09 10.29
N ARG A 456 19.38 -1.73 11.35
CA ARG A 456 20.58 -1.27 12.05
C ARG A 456 21.80 -1.20 11.16
N THR A 457 21.97 -2.20 10.30
CA THR A 457 23.07 -2.25 9.34
C THR A 457 22.93 -1.17 8.28
N VAL A 458 21.71 -0.87 7.83
CA VAL A 458 21.39 0.26 6.95
C VAL A 458 21.81 1.59 7.60
N VAL A 459 21.42 1.82 8.87
CA VAL A 459 21.81 3.02 9.63
C VAL A 459 23.33 3.11 9.73
N ALA A 460 24.01 2.03 10.10
CA ALA A 460 25.47 2.03 10.26
C ALA A 460 26.21 2.35 8.94
N ILE A 461 25.77 1.77 7.82
CA ILE A 461 26.38 2.05 6.51
C ILE A 461 26.15 3.52 6.12
N ALA A 462 24.94 4.05 6.33
CA ALA A 462 24.63 5.45 6.04
C ALA A 462 25.47 6.39 6.93
N ASP A 463 25.64 6.04 8.22
CA ASP A 463 26.45 6.80 9.17
C ASP A 463 27.94 6.87 8.76
N ASP A 464 28.50 5.72 8.36
CA ASP A 464 29.88 5.63 7.88
C ASP A 464 30.09 6.43 6.57
N GLU A 465 29.12 6.36 5.63
CA GLU A 465 29.15 7.09 4.36
C GLU A 465 29.14 8.62 4.60
N ALA A 466 28.23 9.09 5.46
CA ALA A 466 28.08 10.50 5.79
C ALA A 466 29.30 11.03 6.57
N GLY A 467 29.81 10.27 7.54
CA GLY A 467 30.98 10.63 8.33
C GLY A 467 32.26 10.69 7.48
N GLY A 468 32.45 9.72 6.58
CA GLY A 468 33.59 9.71 5.65
C GLY A 468 33.53 10.87 4.64
N ALA A 469 32.34 11.24 4.18
CA ALA A 469 32.17 12.40 3.29
C ALA A 469 32.50 13.71 4.01
N ALA A 470 32.10 13.87 5.27
CA ALA A 470 32.43 15.03 6.08
C ALA A 470 33.95 15.17 6.29
N ALA A 471 34.64 14.07 6.63
CA ALA A 471 36.08 14.05 6.83
C ALA A 471 36.86 14.46 5.55
N ARG A 472 36.48 13.90 4.38
CA ARG A 472 37.08 14.27 3.09
C ARG A 472 36.83 15.73 2.72
N GLY A 473 35.62 16.25 2.96
CA GLY A 473 35.30 17.67 2.73
C GLY A 473 36.15 18.61 3.58
N ALA A 474 36.36 18.27 4.85
CA ALA A 474 37.22 19.03 5.76
C ALA A 474 38.69 19.02 5.31
N GLU A 475 39.22 17.87 4.90
CA GLU A 475 40.61 17.75 4.40
C GLU A 475 40.83 18.53 3.09
N THR A 476 39.83 18.53 2.20
CA THR A 476 39.88 19.29 0.94
C THR A 476 39.80 20.81 1.17
N SER A 477 39.04 21.25 2.18
CA SER A 477 38.96 22.66 2.60
C SER A 477 40.25 23.12 3.28
N ALA A 478 40.84 22.28 4.14
CA ALA A 478 42.10 22.57 4.83
C ALA A 478 43.31 22.63 3.88
N ARG A 479 43.27 21.90 2.75
CA ARG A 479 44.30 21.98 1.69
C ARG A 479 44.16 23.19 0.76
N ARG A 480 43.05 23.95 0.82
CA ARG A 480 42.98 25.25 0.15
C ARG A 480 43.69 26.29 1.03
N ASP A 481 44.97 26.52 0.72
CA ASP A 481 45.80 27.53 1.36
C ASP A 481 45.13 28.92 1.31
N PRO A 482 44.89 29.58 2.46
CA PRO A 482 44.43 30.98 2.50
C PRO A 482 45.38 31.95 1.79
N SER A 483 46.63 31.56 1.52
CA SER A 483 47.59 32.37 0.76
C SER A 483 47.21 32.51 -0.73
N SER A 484 46.45 31.57 -1.31
CA SER A 484 46.06 31.61 -2.73
C SER A 484 44.92 32.60 -3.03
N LEU A 485 44.35 33.24 -2.01
CA LEU A 485 43.36 34.32 -2.16
C LEU A 485 43.99 35.73 -2.10
N LYS A 486 45.31 35.84 -1.94
CA LYS A 486 46.02 37.13 -2.04
C LYS A 486 46.39 37.55 -3.47
N GLU A 487 46.24 36.69 -4.48
CA GLU A 487 46.59 37.02 -5.88
C GLU A 487 45.41 37.51 -6.75
N ALA A 488 44.18 37.56 -6.24
CA ALA A 488 43.01 38.01 -7.01
C ALA A 488 42.58 39.47 -6.72
N ARG A 489 43.54 40.36 -6.39
CA ARG A 489 43.32 41.80 -6.23
C ARG A 489 44.34 42.63 -7.02
N VAL A 490 44.52 42.33 -8.29
CA VAL A 490 45.04 43.28 -9.29
C VAL A 490 44.25 43.01 -10.57
N TRP A 491 43.94 44.07 -11.33
CA TRP A 491 43.14 44.10 -12.56
C TRP A 491 41.64 44.37 -12.39
N ILE A 492 41.27 45.55 -11.88
CA ILE A 492 40.38 46.49 -12.61
C ILE A 492 40.80 47.92 -12.22
N ALA A 493 41.72 48.51 -12.99
CA ALA A 493 41.87 49.95 -13.13
C ALA A 493 42.58 50.21 -14.47
N GLY A 494 41.88 50.85 -15.41
CA GLY A 494 42.47 51.51 -16.57
C GLY A 494 42.39 50.77 -17.92
N ALA A 495 41.25 50.90 -18.60
CA ALA A 495 41.12 51.27 -20.01
C ALA A 495 39.63 51.45 -20.35
#